data_AF-A0A9N9KBN5-F1
#
_entry.id   AF-A0A9N9KBN5-F1
#
_cell.length_a   1.000
_cell.length_b   1.000
_cell.length_c   1.000
_cell.angle_alpha   90.00
_cell.angle_beta   90.00
_cell.angle_gamma   90.00
#
_symmetry.space_group_name_H-M   'P 1'
#
loop_
_entity.id
_entity.type
_entity.pdbx_description
1 polymer ?
#
loop_
_entity_poly.entity_id
_entity_poly.type
_entity_poly.pdbx_seq_one_letter_code
_entity_poly.pdbx_strand_id
1 'polypeptide(L)'
;INIRENEFTRVIRDEQEDWVKRMQLPPNTAMNEALLENVLVMIVCILTKVPVFIIGAPGSSKSLAIKLVGQSLRGSDSNDRYFRKLPQVYLISYQGSSSSTSDGIIKVFDKAIKYQETSSKEFSVISVVLLDEVGLAETSPHNPLKVLHALLEPNYPSDGPAVSVVGISNWRLDNSKSSRALL
;
A
#
# COMPACT_ATOMS: atom_id res chain seq x y z
N ILE A 1 -24.97 6.09 19.38
CA ILE A 1 -23.74 5.76 20.14
C ILE A 1 -22.96 7.06 20.25
N ASN A 2 -22.88 7.68 21.42
CA ASN A 2 -22.22 8.98 21.60
C ASN A 2 -20.79 8.72 22.07
N ILE A 3 -19.92 8.30 21.14
CA ILE A 3 -18.50 8.06 21.42
C ILE A 3 -17.88 9.43 21.67
N ARG A 4 -17.28 9.63 22.84
CA ARG A 4 -16.56 10.87 23.12
C ARG A 4 -15.29 10.88 22.26
N GLU A 5 -14.92 12.03 21.71
CA GLU A 5 -13.75 12.17 20.82
C GLU A 5 -12.49 11.48 21.37
N ASN A 6 -12.21 11.67 22.67
CA ASN A 6 -11.08 11.04 23.34
C ASN A 6 -11.13 9.50 23.39
N GLU A 7 -12.33 8.93 23.42
CA GLU A 7 -12.54 7.48 23.41
C GLU A 7 -12.30 6.90 22.02
N PHE A 8 -12.74 7.59 20.97
CA PHE A 8 -12.47 7.21 19.59
C PHE A 8 -10.98 7.21 19.29
N THR A 9 -10.27 8.29 19.62
CA THR A 9 -8.81 8.39 19.41
C THR A 9 -8.07 7.28 20.14
N ARG A 10 -8.49 6.93 21.36
CA ARG A 10 -7.89 5.83 22.11
C ARG A 10 -8.09 4.48 21.42
N VAL A 11 -9.31 4.18 20.96
CA VAL A 11 -9.60 2.93 20.26
C VAL A 11 -8.77 2.79 18.99
N ILE A 12 -8.64 3.87 18.19
CA ILE A 12 -7.79 3.85 17.00
C ILE A 12 -6.33 3.60 17.37
N ARG A 13 -5.83 4.26 18.42
CA ARG A 13 -4.45 4.07 18.87
C ARG A 13 -4.19 2.65 19.36
N ASP A 14 -5.12 2.09 20.13
CA ASP A 14 -5.04 0.73 20.65
C ASP A 14 -4.97 -0.29 19.49
N GLU A 15 -5.80 -0.12 18.45
CA GLU A 15 -5.76 -0.97 17.24
C GLU A 15 -4.45 -0.83 16.45
N GLN A 16 -3.99 0.41 16.23
CA GLN A 16 -2.71 0.67 15.57
C GLN A 16 -1.55 -0.04 16.28
N GLU A 17 -1.51 0.07 17.60
CA GLU A 17 -0.49 -0.57 18.42
C GLU A 17 -0.61 -2.10 18.41
N ASP A 18 -1.83 -2.65 18.51
CA ASP A 18 -2.05 -4.10 18.46
C ASP A 18 -1.52 -4.70 17.16
N TRP A 19 -1.78 -4.06 16.02
CA TRP A 19 -1.32 -4.55 14.72
C TRP A 19 0.20 -4.58 14.65
N VAL A 20 0.86 -3.49 15.05
CA VAL A 20 2.34 -3.40 14.99
C VAL A 20 3.01 -4.32 16.02
N LYS A 21 2.43 -4.50 17.22
CA LYS A 21 2.93 -5.44 18.24
C LYS A 21 2.88 -6.90 17.79
N ARG A 22 1.97 -7.27 16.90
CA ARG A 22 1.90 -8.61 16.28
C ARG A 22 2.97 -8.84 15.22
N MET A 23 3.58 -7.77 14.69
CA MET A 23 4.59 -7.85 13.64
C MET A 23 5.98 -8.13 14.21
N GLN A 24 6.85 -8.71 13.38
CA GLN A 24 8.26 -8.87 13.72
C GLN A 24 9.03 -7.60 13.38
N LEU A 25 9.21 -6.76 14.39
CA LEU A 25 9.95 -5.51 14.26
C LEU A 25 11.47 -5.76 14.23
N PRO A 26 12.23 -5.07 13.37
CA PRO A 26 13.68 -5.03 13.48
C PRO A 26 14.13 -4.52 14.85
N PRO A 27 15.30 -4.96 15.35
CA PRO A 27 15.85 -4.44 16.61
C PRO A 27 15.95 -2.91 16.59
N ASN A 28 15.66 -2.28 17.73
CA ASN A 28 15.71 -0.82 17.91
C ASN A 28 14.73 -0.02 17.04
N THR A 29 13.65 -0.65 16.54
CA THR A 29 12.59 0.07 15.83
C THR A 29 11.74 0.88 16.81
N ALA A 30 11.66 2.19 16.61
CA ALA A 30 10.74 3.04 17.35
C ALA A 30 9.31 2.90 16.79
N MET A 31 8.35 2.56 17.66
CA MET A 31 6.91 2.55 17.34
C MET A 31 6.35 3.98 17.41
N ASN A 32 6.83 4.84 16.50
CA ASN A 32 6.33 6.20 16.38
C ASN A 32 4.95 6.23 15.69
N GLU A 33 4.24 7.34 15.87
CA GLU A 33 2.90 7.54 15.31
C GLU A 33 2.86 7.35 13.79
N ALA A 34 3.86 7.87 13.07
CA ALA A 34 3.96 7.69 11.62
C ALA A 34 4.05 6.21 11.20
N LEU A 35 4.79 5.36 11.93
CA LEU A 35 4.88 3.94 11.63
C LEU A 35 3.52 3.25 11.87
N LEU A 36 2.91 3.56 13.01
CA LEU A 36 1.62 3.00 13.43
C LEU A 36 0.50 3.34 12.44
N GLU A 37 0.40 4.61 12.03
CA GLU A 37 -0.56 5.08 11.03
C GLU A 37 -0.31 4.47 9.67
N ASN A 38 0.93 4.50 9.17
CA ASN A 38 1.27 3.95 7.87
C ASN A 38 0.94 2.45 7.79
N VAL A 39 1.25 1.68 8.83
CA VAL A 39 0.93 0.25 8.87
C VAL A 39 -0.57 0.02 8.84
N LEU A 40 -1.33 0.71 9.69
CA LEU A 40 -2.79 0.58 9.73
C LEU A 40 -3.41 0.92 8.36
N VAL A 41 -3.09 2.09 7.82
CA VAL A 41 -3.64 2.58 6.57
C VAL A 41 -3.26 1.65 5.42
N MET A 42 -1.99 1.23 5.31
CA MET A 42 -1.55 0.31 4.24
C MET A 42 -2.32 -1.00 4.30
N ILE A 43 -2.46 -1.63 5.47
CA ILE A 43 -3.18 -2.91 5.58
C ILE A 43 -4.65 -2.72 5.21
N VAL A 44 -5.33 -1.73 5.76
CA VAL A 44 -6.75 -1.48 5.47
C VAL A 44 -6.95 -1.24 3.97
N CYS A 45 -6.13 -0.40 3.35
CA CYS A 45 -6.19 -0.09 1.92
C CYS A 45 -5.89 -1.31 1.05
N ILE A 46 -4.91 -2.14 1.44
CA ILE A 46 -4.60 -3.38 0.72
C ILE A 46 -5.77 -4.36 0.77
N LEU A 47 -6.35 -4.57 1.95
CA LEU A 47 -7.46 -5.52 2.14
C LEU A 47 -8.74 -5.06 1.42
N THR A 48 -8.97 -3.74 1.35
CA THR A 48 -10.14 -3.15 0.69
C THR A 48 -9.90 -2.82 -0.79
N LYS A 49 -8.66 -3.01 -1.28
CA LYS A 49 -8.20 -2.58 -2.62
C LYS A 49 -8.41 -1.09 -2.92
N VAL A 50 -8.46 -0.25 -1.89
CA VAL A 50 -8.47 1.20 -2.05
C VAL A 50 -7.03 1.66 -2.33
N PRO A 51 -6.76 2.36 -3.44
CA PRO A 51 -5.43 2.94 -3.67
C PRO A 51 -5.02 3.91 -2.57
N VAL A 52 -3.79 3.78 -2.08
CA VAL A 52 -3.22 4.68 -1.06
C VAL A 52 -1.88 5.22 -1.51
N PHE A 53 -1.63 6.51 -1.27
CA PHE A 53 -0.36 7.16 -1.55
C PHE A 53 0.17 7.84 -0.29
N ILE A 54 1.16 7.23 0.34
CA ILE A 54 1.77 7.76 1.56
C ILE A 54 2.93 8.68 1.15
N ILE A 55 2.73 9.98 1.38
CA ILE A 55 3.70 11.03 1.05
C ILE A 55 4.22 11.64 2.36
N GLY A 56 5.53 11.70 2.52
CA GLY A 56 6.13 12.33 3.70
C GLY A 56 7.63 12.53 3.55
N ALA A 57 8.25 13.29 4.45
CA ALA A 57 9.69 13.50 4.42
C ALA A 57 10.49 12.17 4.50
N PRO A 58 11.75 12.13 4.02
CA PRO A 58 12.64 11.00 4.30
C PRO A 58 12.68 10.69 5.81
N GLY A 59 12.65 9.41 6.17
CA GLY A 59 12.59 8.97 7.57
C GLY A 59 11.19 8.92 8.19
N SER A 60 10.11 9.24 7.45
CA SER A 60 8.73 9.14 7.94
C SER A 60 8.14 7.71 7.96
N SER A 61 8.98 6.69 8.23
CA SER A 61 8.59 5.28 8.41
C SER A 61 7.86 4.58 7.25
N LYS A 62 7.75 5.18 6.05
CA LYS A 62 6.97 4.63 4.90
C LYS A 62 7.49 3.29 4.40
N SER A 63 8.76 3.24 4.02
CA SER A 63 9.39 2.02 3.47
C SER A 63 9.49 0.91 4.53
N LEU A 64 9.63 1.29 5.81
CA LEU A 64 9.59 0.34 6.92
C LEU A 64 8.18 -0.25 7.08
N ALA A 65 7.14 0.58 7.04
CA ALA A 65 5.76 0.12 7.16
C ALA A 65 5.41 -0.92 6.09
N ILE A 66 5.65 -0.63 4.81
CA ILE A 66 5.33 -1.59 3.73
C ILE A 66 6.15 -2.89 3.83
N LYS A 67 7.41 -2.80 4.29
CA LYS A 67 8.24 -3.97 4.55
C LYS A 67 7.63 -4.85 5.65
N LEU A 68 7.19 -4.25 6.76
CA LEU A 68 6.55 -4.98 7.86
C LEU A 68 5.24 -5.62 7.41
N VAL A 69 4.43 -4.91 6.63
CA VAL A 69 3.18 -5.43 6.05
C VAL A 69 3.44 -6.65 5.19
N GLY A 70 4.39 -6.59 4.24
CA GLY A 70 4.74 -7.73 3.39
C GLY A 70 5.34 -8.91 4.15
N GLN A 71 6.06 -8.66 5.24
CA GLN A 71 6.62 -9.73 6.09
C GLN A 71 5.56 -10.38 7.00
N SER A 72 4.51 -9.64 7.36
CA SER A 72 3.50 -10.07 8.33
C SER A 72 2.27 -10.69 7.67
N LEU A 73 1.79 -10.13 6.55
CA LEU A 73 0.63 -10.63 5.82
C LEU A 73 1.02 -11.75 4.84
N ARG A 74 1.33 -12.93 5.38
CA ARG A 74 1.77 -14.10 4.60
C ARG A 74 0.71 -15.21 4.48
N GLY A 75 -0.55 -14.91 4.78
CA GLY A 75 -1.58 -15.94 4.86
C GLY A 75 -1.23 -16.99 5.91
N SER A 76 -1.52 -18.27 5.63
CA SER A 76 -1.23 -19.40 6.53
C SER A 76 0.22 -19.45 7.03
N ASP A 77 1.17 -18.89 6.28
CA ASP A 77 2.59 -18.87 6.62
C ASP A 77 3.00 -17.69 7.51
N SER A 78 2.05 -16.87 7.97
CA SER A 78 2.35 -15.78 8.91
C SER A 78 2.81 -16.32 10.27
N ASN A 79 3.68 -15.57 10.93
CA ASN A 79 4.15 -15.91 12.27
C ASN A 79 3.09 -15.65 13.35
N ASP A 80 2.19 -14.69 13.11
CA ASP A 80 1.12 -14.33 14.04
C ASP A 80 -0.21 -15.02 13.70
N ARG A 81 -0.93 -15.47 14.74
CA ARG A 81 -2.18 -16.25 14.58
C ARG A 81 -3.31 -15.44 13.96
N TYR A 82 -3.36 -14.13 14.20
CA TYR A 82 -4.37 -13.25 13.59
C TYR A 82 -4.06 -13.04 12.11
N PHE A 83 -2.81 -12.71 11.76
CA PHE A 83 -2.41 -12.52 10.36
C PHE A 83 -2.52 -13.79 9.51
N ARG A 84 -2.47 -14.99 10.12
CA ARG A 84 -2.79 -16.25 9.41
C ARG A 84 -4.19 -16.32 8.84
N LYS A 85 -5.14 -15.55 9.38
CA LYS A 85 -6.52 -15.48 8.92
C LYS A 85 -6.72 -14.45 7.80
N LEU A 86 -5.73 -13.60 7.57
CA LEU A 86 -5.79 -12.59 6.51
C LEU A 86 -5.19 -13.15 5.22
N PRO A 87 -5.53 -12.56 4.06
CA PRO A 87 -4.93 -12.93 2.78
C PRO A 87 -3.41 -12.75 2.78
N GLN A 88 -2.73 -13.57 1.97
CA GLN A 88 -1.32 -13.38 1.68
C GLN A 88 -1.14 -12.17 0.77
N VAL A 89 -0.29 -11.24 1.16
CA VAL A 89 0.07 -10.08 0.35
C VAL A 89 1.32 -10.38 -0.46
N TYR A 90 1.25 -10.18 -1.77
CA TYR A 90 2.38 -10.31 -2.68
C TYR A 90 2.72 -8.96 -3.30
N LEU A 91 3.84 -8.37 -2.85
CA LEU A 91 4.30 -7.06 -3.31
C LEU A 91 5.09 -7.19 -4.62
N ILE A 92 4.71 -6.39 -5.61
CA ILE A 92 5.45 -6.23 -6.87
C ILE A 92 5.79 -4.76 -6.99
N SER A 93 7.09 -4.44 -6.87
CA SER A 93 7.56 -3.07 -6.84
C SER A 93 7.86 -2.51 -8.23
N TYR A 94 7.56 -1.23 -8.39
CA TYR A 94 8.05 -0.35 -9.43
C TYR A 94 8.75 0.83 -8.75
N GLN A 95 10.01 1.08 -9.09
CA GLN A 95 10.74 2.23 -8.59
C GLN A 95 10.65 3.39 -9.60
N GLY A 96 10.10 4.51 -9.15
CA GLY A 96 10.01 5.75 -9.92
C GLY A 96 11.37 6.40 -10.13
N SER A 97 11.55 7.04 -11.29
CA SER A 97 12.74 7.79 -11.65
C SER A 97 12.40 8.86 -12.69
N SER A 98 13.36 9.74 -13.01
CA SER A 98 13.22 10.71 -14.11
C SER A 98 13.15 10.06 -15.51
N SER A 99 13.54 8.78 -15.62
CA SER A 99 13.45 7.98 -16.84
C SER A 99 12.24 7.02 -16.83
N SER A 100 11.34 7.13 -15.84
CA SER A 100 10.15 6.28 -15.75
C SER A 100 9.29 6.38 -17.01
N THR A 101 8.92 5.22 -17.55
CA THR A 101 8.05 5.10 -18.73
C THR A 101 6.71 4.46 -18.37
N SER A 102 5.68 4.80 -19.14
CA SER A 102 4.35 4.20 -19.03
C SER A 102 4.39 2.67 -19.18
N ASP A 103 5.19 2.16 -20.12
CA ASP A 103 5.32 0.71 -20.36
C ASP A 103 5.87 -0.03 -19.12
N GLY A 104 6.76 0.61 -18.37
CA GLY A 104 7.29 0.05 -17.14
C GLY A 104 6.19 -0.16 -16.08
N ILE A 105 5.31 0.83 -15.92
CA ILE A 105 4.16 0.74 -15.01
C ILE A 105 3.18 -0.34 -15.47
N ILE A 106 2.81 -0.34 -16.76
CA ILE A 106 1.89 -1.34 -17.34
C ILE A 106 2.41 -2.75 -17.10
N LYS A 107 3.69 -3.01 -17.38
CA LYS A 107 4.31 -4.34 -17.17
C LYS A 107 4.23 -4.81 -15.72
N VAL A 108 4.37 -3.90 -14.76
CA VAL A 108 4.27 -4.23 -13.33
C VAL A 108 2.81 -4.56 -12.95
N PHE A 109 1.84 -3.78 -13.45
CA PHE A 109 0.42 -4.08 -13.26
C PHE A 109 0.02 -5.41 -13.91
N ASP A 110 0.43 -5.66 -15.15
CA ASP A 110 0.17 -6.92 -15.85
C ASP A 110 0.74 -8.12 -15.09
N LYS A 111 1.95 -7.98 -14.54
CA LYS A 111 2.57 -9.01 -13.70
C LYS A 111 1.74 -9.27 -12.43
N ALA A 112 1.25 -8.21 -11.79
CA ALA A 112 0.41 -8.33 -10.61
C ALA A 112 -0.94 -8.98 -10.91
N ILE A 113 -1.59 -8.59 -12.00
CA ILE A 113 -2.86 -9.16 -12.44
C ILE A 113 -2.70 -10.65 -12.75
N LYS A 114 -1.67 -11.01 -13.54
CA LYS A 114 -1.40 -12.43 -13.85
C LYS A 114 -1.14 -13.26 -12.60
N TYR A 115 -0.38 -12.73 -11.64
CA TYR A 115 -0.13 -13.44 -10.39
C TYR A 115 -1.41 -13.62 -9.57
N GLN A 116 -2.26 -12.58 -9.51
CA GLN A 116 -3.56 -12.62 -8.85
C GLN A 116 -4.50 -13.68 -9.46
N GLU A 117 -4.54 -13.79 -10.79
CA GLU A 117 -5.40 -14.72 -11.53
C GLU A 117 -4.91 -16.17 -11.49
N THR A 118 -3.58 -16.37 -11.47
CA THR A 118 -2.97 -17.71 -11.45
C THR A 118 -2.89 -18.29 -10.04
N SER A 119 -3.07 -17.46 -9.01
CA SER A 119 -3.06 -17.91 -7.61
C SER A 119 -4.23 -18.85 -7.32
N SER A 120 -3.98 -19.92 -6.54
CA SER A 120 -5.01 -20.90 -6.19
C SER A 120 -6.17 -20.25 -5.45
N LYS A 121 -7.41 -20.63 -5.78
CA LYS A 121 -8.60 -20.21 -5.01
C LYS A 121 -8.60 -20.72 -3.57
N GLU A 122 -7.79 -21.72 -3.27
CA GLU A 122 -7.65 -22.31 -1.93
C GLU A 122 -6.93 -21.36 -0.95
N PHE A 123 -6.02 -20.52 -1.46
CA PHE A 123 -5.29 -19.55 -0.66
C PHE A 123 -5.56 -18.14 -1.17
N SER A 124 -6.27 -17.32 -0.37
CA SER A 124 -6.55 -15.94 -0.75
C SER A 124 -5.25 -15.14 -0.82
N VAL A 125 -4.85 -14.75 -2.03
CA VAL A 125 -3.71 -13.87 -2.30
C VAL A 125 -4.24 -12.49 -2.70
N ILE A 126 -3.56 -11.43 -2.28
CA ILE A 126 -3.74 -10.07 -2.78
C ILE A 126 -2.41 -9.62 -3.38
N SER A 127 -2.39 -9.48 -4.70
CA SER A 127 -1.29 -8.85 -5.41
C SER A 127 -1.35 -7.35 -5.20
N VAL A 128 -0.22 -6.76 -4.81
CA VAL A 128 -0.08 -5.33 -4.56
C VAL A 128 0.99 -4.77 -5.46
N VAL A 129 0.66 -3.76 -6.26
CA VAL A 129 1.65 -2.93 -6.94
C VAL A 129 2.16 -1.89 -5.95
N LEU A 130 3.46 -1.94 -5.65
CA LEU A 130 4.15 -0.95 -4.83
C LEU A 130 4.86 0.05 -5.74
N LEU A 131 4.38 1.29 -5.77
CA LEU A 131 5.02 2.38 -6.51
C LEU A 131 5.95 3.14 -5.56
N ASP A 132 7.22 2.77 -5.56
CA ASP A 132 8.24 3.44 -4.75
C ASP A 132 8.77 4.69 -5.47
N GLU A 133 9.10 5.73 -4.71
CA GLU A 133 9.55 7.03 -5.21
C GLU A 133 8.70 7.62 -6.36
N VAL A 134 7.39 7.38 -6.34
CA VAL A 134 6.49 7.70 -7.47
C VAL A 134 6.50 9.18 -7.88
N GLY A 135 6.76 10.10 -6.93
CA GLY A 135 6.92 11.52 -7.22
C GLY A 135 8.07 11.86 -8.18
N LEU A 136 9.12 11.03 -8.29
CA LEU A 136 10.17 11.25 -9.30
C LEU A 136 9.65 11.06 -10.73
N ALA A 137 8.66 10.18 -10.90
CA ALA A 137 8.06 9.89 -12.19
C ALA A 137 7.21 11.07 -12.73
N GLU A 138 6.85 12.04 -11.88
CA GLU A 138 6.20 13.30 -12.31
C GLU A 138 7.08 14.09 -13.28
N THR A 139 8.40 14.06 -13.06
CA THR A 139 9.38 14.85 -13.83
C THR A 139 9.75 14.19 -15.17
N SER A 140 9.25 12.98 -15.42
CA SER A 140 9.57 12.22 -16.63
C SER A 140 8.91 12.85 -17.87
N PRO A 141 9.66 13.02 -18.98
CA PRO A 141 9.10 13.50 -20.25
C PRO A 141 8.09 12.51 -20.85
N HIS A 142 8.05 11.26 -20.38
CA HIS A 142 7.16 10.21 -20.86
C HIS A 142 5.77 10.21 -20.19
N ASN A 143 5.53 11.12 -19.23
CA ASN A 143 4.28 11.27 -18.49
C ASN A 143 3.65 9.93 -18.00
N PRO A 144 4.42 9.11 -17.25
CA PRO A 144 4.00 7.77 -16.84
C PRO A 144 2.76 7.76 -15.93
N LEU A 145 2.50 8.86 -15.21
CA LEU A 145 1.37 8.97 -14.29
C LEU A 145 0.01 9.05 -14.99
N LYS A 146 -0.05 9.46 -16.27
CA LYS A 146 -1.31 9.44 -17.02
C LYS A 146 -1.88 8.03 -17.13
N VAL A 147 -1.02 7.04 -17.36
CA VAL A 147 -1.42 5.63 -17.43
C VAL A 147 -1.78 5.10 -16.05
N LEU A 148 -1.06 5.52 -15.01
CA LEU A 148 -1.40 5.17 -13.63
C LEU A 148 -2.85 5.55 -13.28
N HIS A 149 -3.31 6.74 -13.65
CA HIS A 149 -4.71 7.13 -13.43
C HIS A 149 -5.73 6.18 -14.05
N ALA A 150 -5.51 5.76 -15.29
CA ALA A 150 -6.41 4.82 -15.97
C ALA A 150 -6.39 3.43 -15.33
N LEU A 151 -5.29 3.05 -14.69
CA LEU A 151 -5.16 1.77 -13.97
C LEU A 151 -5.80 1.80 -12.58
N LEU A 152 -5.81 2.96 -11.92
CA LEU A 152 -6.44 3.15 -10.61
C LEU A 152 -7.96 3.31 -10.70
N GLU A 153 -8.44 3.98 -11.74
CA GLU A 153 -9.87 4.20 -12.02
C GLU A 153 -10.21 3.68 -13.42
N PRO A 154 -10.37 2.35 -13.56
CA PRO A 154 -10.85 1.79 -14.81
C PRO A 154 -12.28 2.26 -15.08
N ASN A 155 -12.64 2.35 -16.36
CA ASN A 155 -14.02 2.65 -16.75
C ASN A 155 -14.96 1.48 -16.39
N TYR A 156 -16.26 1.78 -16.24
CA TYR A 156 -17.32 0.79 -16.07
C TYR A 156 -17.17 -0.38 -17.07
N PRO A 157 -17.33 -1.65 -16.64
CA PRO A 157 -18.01 -2.13 -15.42
C PRO A 157 -17.14 -2.30 -14.17
N SER A 158 -15.87 -1.86 -14.19
CA SER A 158 -14.98 -2.02 -13.04
C SER A 158 -15.10 -0.85 -12.07
N ASP A 159 -15.38 -1.13 -10.80
CA ASP A 159 -15.53 -0.11 -9.74
C ASP A 159 -14.22 0.27 -9.03
N GLY A 160 -13.08 -0.30 -9.47
CA GLY A 160 -11.77 -0.08 -8.85
C GLY A 160 -10.65 -0.87 -9.53
N PRO A 161 -9.40 -0.74 -9.06
CA PRO A 161 -8.26 -1.37 -9.71
C PRO A 161 -8.32 -2.90 -9.60
N ALA A 162 -7.81 -3.59 -10.62
CA ALA A 162 -7.78 -5.06 -10.64
C ALA A 162 -6.93 -5.65 -9.49
N VAL A 163 -5.88 -4.93 -9.10
CA VAL A 163 -4.94 -5.27 -8.03
C VAL A 163 -4.84 -4.12 -7.04
N SER A 164 -4.43 -4.42 -5.80
CA SER A 164 -4.21 -3.38 -4.80
C SER A 164 -3.02 -2.51 -5.18
N VAL A 165 -3.03 -1.23 -4.81
CA VAL A 165 -1.95 -0.29 -5.13
C VAL A 165 -1.54 0.51 -3.89
N VAL A 166 -0.24 0.53 -3.63
CA VAL A 166 0.37 1.36 -2.58
C VAL A 166 1.46 2.21 -3.24
N GLY A 167 1.29 3.53 -3.22
CA GLY A 167 2.34 4.48 -3.60
C GLY A 167 3.05 5.01 -2.37
N ILE A 168 4.38 5.13 -2.43
CA ILE A 168 5.17 5.84 -1.43
C ILE A 168 6.05 6.88 -2.11
N SER A 169 6.14 8.08 -1.53
CA SER A 169 7.05 9.10 -2.05
C SER A 169 7.56 10.07 -0.98
N ASN A 170 8.73 10.65 -1.26
CA ASN A 170 9.27 11.78 -0.50
C ASN A 170 8.85 13.13 -1.09
N TRP A 171 8.37 13.15 -2.34
CA TRP A 171 7.98 14.36 -3.05
C TRP A 171 6.45 14.41 -3.16
N ARG A 172 5.88 15.61 -2.97
CA ARG A 172 4.45 15.79 -3.18
C ARG A 172 4.12 15.50 -4.64
N LEU A 173 3.15 14.62 -4.84
CA LEU A 173 2.44 14.50 -6.11
C LEU A 173 1.52 15.71 -6.26
N ASP A 174 1.39 16.24 -7.47
CA ASP A 174 0.37 17.26 -7.75
C ASP A 174 -1.02 16.80 -7.26
N ASN A 175 -1.74 17.69 -6.56
CA ASN A 175 -3.04 17.40 -5.92
C ASN A 175 -4.10 16.91 -6.92
N SER A 176 -3.96 17.29 -8.21
CA SER A 176 -4.82 16.79 -9.27
C SER A 176 -4.72 15.27 -9.45
N LYS A 177 -3.59 14.66 -9.05
CA LYS A 177 -3.26 13.25 -9.25
C LYS A 177 -3.35 12.41 -7.97
N SER A 178 -3.30 13.02 -6.80
CA SER A 178 -3.52 12.34 -5.51
C SER A 178 -4.96 12.41 -5.02
N SER A 179 -5.83 13.20 -5.67
CA SER A 179 -7.27 13.33 -5.36
C SER A 179 -8.06 12.02 -5.36
N ARG A 180 -7.48 10.94 -5.90
CA ARG A 180 -8.10 9.64 -6.18
C ARG A 180 -7.63 8.54 -5.23
N ALA A 181 -6.85 8.91 -4.22
CA ALA A 181 -6.31 8.01 -3.24
C ALA A 181 -6.40 8.60 -1.84
N LEU A 182 -6.34 7.72 -0.84
CA LEU A 182 -6.10 8.16 0.53
C LEU A 182 -4.65 8.67 0.61
N LEU A 183 -4.51 9.91 1.08
CA LEU A 183 -3.25 10.62 1.33
C LEU A 183 -2.83 10.46 2.79
#